data_AF-X0TEZ6-F1
#
_entry.id   AF-X0TEZ6-F1
#
_cell.length_a   1.000
_cell.length_b   1.000
_cell.length_c   1.000
_cell.angle_alpha   90.00
_cell.angle_beta   90.00
_cell.angle_gamma   90.00
#
_symmetry.space_group_name_H-M   'P 1'
#
loop_
_entity.id
_entity.type
_entity.pdbx_description
1 polymer ?
#
loop_
_entity_poly.entity_id
_entity_poly.type
_entity_poly.pdbx_seq_one_letter_code
_entity_poly.pdbx_strand_id
1 'polypeptide(L)' 'RNFTSQGVTTLVTGNCGVSGGPLTPKNKEMFEAEWIGLSQDKLNHWSHFSDFAIDLEKLKKSINIAPLVGQGNIRGAVM' A
#
# COMPACT_ATOMS: atom_id res chain seq x y z
N ARG A 1 17.19 5.44 10.66
CA ARG A 1 17.59 6.38 9.58
C ARG A 1 16.44 6.45 8.58
N ASN A 2 16.07 7.63 8.09
CA ASN A 2 14.98 7.76 7.11
C ASN A 2 15.55 7.70 5.67
N PHE A 3 14.68 7.56 4.69
CA PHE A 3 15.09 7.46 3.28
C PHE A 3 15.74 8.76 2.78
N THR A 4 15.23 9.90 3.22
CA THR A 4 15.71 11.22 2.78
C THR A 4 17.15 11.50 3.23
N SER A 5 17.55 11.08 4.45
CA SER A 5 18.93 11.22 4.93
C SER A 5 19.95 10.37 4.15
N GLN A 6 19.47 9.47 3.28
CA GLN A 6 20.31 8.60 2.44
C GLN A 6 20.35 9.05 0.98
N GLY A 7 19.73 10.18 0.63
CA GLY A 7 19.69 10.68 -0.75
C GLY A 7 18.64 10.02 -1.64
N VAL A 8 17.71 9.23 -1.08
CA VAL A 8 16.61 8.64 -1.85
C VAL A 8 15.60 9.72 -2.20
N THR A 9 15.27 9.84 -3.49
CA THR A 9 14.31 10.83 -4.02
C THR A 9 13.01 10.20 -4.51
N THR A 10 13.00 8.89 -4.79
CA THR A 10 11.85 8.16 -5.31
C THR A 10 11.81 6.75 -4.71
N LEU A 11 10.63 6.31 -4.25
CA LEU A 11 10.41 4.93 -3.82
C LEU A 11 9.46 4.21 -4.79
N VAL A 12 9.86 3.00 -5.20
CA VAL A 12 8.97 2.04 -5.84
C VAL A 12 8.36 1.15 -4.76
N THR A 13 7.05 1.22 -4.59
CA THR A 13 6.32 0.49 -3.53
C THR A 13 5.42 -0.59 -4.12
N GLY A 14 4.78 -1.42 -3.29
CA GLY A 14 3.90 -2.48 -3.79
C GLY A 14 4.63 -3.77 -4.22
N ASN A 15 5.83 -4.00 -3.69
CA ASN A 15 6.67 -5.15 -4.06
C ASN A 15 6.18 -6.45 -3.39
N CYS A 16 6.73 -7.59 -3.85
CA CYS A 16 6.51 -8.92 -3.26
C CYS A 16 5.03 -9.35 -3.16
N GLY A 17 4.19 -8.82 -4.04
CA GLY A 17 2.77 -9.18 -4.11
C GLY A 17 1.87 -8.42 -3.13
N VAL A 18 2.40 -7.49 -2.34
CA VAL A 18 1.68 -6.75 -1.30
C VAL A 18 1.74 -5.25 -1.60
N SER A 19 0.59 -4.59 -1.60
CA SER A 19 0.42 -3.16 -1.90
C SER A 19 -0.74 -2.55 -1.11
N GLY A 20 -0.94 -1.23 -1.21
CA GLY A 20 -2.01 -0.52 -0.50
C GLY A 20 -3.43 -0.92 -0.92
N GLY A 21 -3.62 -1.54 -2.08
CA GLY A 21 -4.91 -2.06 -2.53
C GLY A 21 -4.79 -2.91 -3.80
N PRO A 22 -5.87 -3.53 -4.29
CA PRO A 22 -7.22 -3.50 -3.70
C PRO A 22 -7.33 -4.32 -2.40
N LEU A 23 -8.15 -3.81 -1.48
CA LEU A 23 -8.58 -4.49 -0.25
C LEU A 23 -10.10 -4.60 -0.25
N THR A 24 -10.59 -5.82 -0.39
CA THR A 24 -12.02 -6.17 -0.43
C THR A 24 -12.38 -6.98 0.81
N PRO A 25 -13.68 -7.19 1.11
CA PRO A 25 -14.08 -8.07 2.22
C PRO A 25 -13.46 -9.48 2.16
N LYS A 26 -13.09 -9.98 0.96
CA LYS A 26 -12.51 -11.32 0.78
C LYS A 26 -11.06 -11.46 1.27
N ASN A 27 -10.26 -10.39 1.18
CA ASN A 27 -8.84 -10.42 1.57
C ASN A 27 -8.48 -9.51 2.73
N LYS A 28 -9.45 -8.74 3.24
CA LYS A 28 -9.24 -7.78 4.32
C LYS A 28 -8.62 -8.41 5.56
N GLU A 29 -9.14 -9.53 6.04
CA GLU A 29 -8.65 -10.17 7.27
C GLU A 29 -7.22 -10.68 7.13
N MET A 30 -6.88 -11.31 5.99
CA MET A 30 -5.53 -11.76 5.68
C MET A 30 -4.54 -10.58 5.67
N PHE A 31 -4.90 -9.49 4.98
CA PHE A 31 -4.05 -8.31 4.90
C PHE A 31 -3.94 -7.57 6.24
N GLU A 32 -5.02 -7.49 7.01
CA GLU A 32 -4.99 -6.93 8.37
C GLU A 32 -4.06 -7.76 9.27
N ALA A 33 -4.14 -9.09 9.23
CA ALA A 33 -3.23 -9.95 10.00
C ALA A 33 -1.74 -9.77 9.60
N GLU A 34 -1.44 -9.62 8.31
CA GLU A 34 -0.07 -9.38 7.83
C GLU A 34 0.44 -7.96 8.16
N TRP A 35 -0.44 -6.95 8.17
CA TRP A 35 -0.09 -5.55 8.40
C TRP A 35 -0.18 -5.08 9.85
N ILE A 36 -0.94 -5.74 10.72
CA ILE A 36 -1.04 -5.42 12.16
C ILE A 36 0.35 -5.50 12.83
N GLY A 37 1.30 -6.25 12.27
CA GLY A 37 2.71 -6.25 12.72
C GLY A 37 3.51 -4.99 12.33
N LEU A 38 3.04 -4.19 11.37
CA LEU A 38 3.77 -3.10 10.72
C LEU A 38 3.17 -1.70 10.97
N SER A 39 1.91 -1.58 11.36
CA SER A 39 1.26 -0.28 11.63
C SER A 39 0.35 -0.32 12.87
N GLN A 40 0.49 0.67 13.77
CA GLN A 40 -0.41 0.88 14.91
C GLN A 40 -1.73 1.58 14.51
N ASP A 41 -1.82 2.07 13.27
CA ASP A 41 -2.97 2.82 12.78
C ASP A 41 -3.94 1.95 11.99
N LYS A 42 -5.23 2.31 12.02
CA LYS A 42 -6.25 1.67 11.18
C LYS A 42 -5.92 1.88 9.71
N LEU A 43 -5.83 0.79 8.96
CA LEU A 43 -5.66 0.85 7.51
C LEU A 43 -6.90 1.44 6.86
N ASN A 44 -6.69 2.40 5.97
CA ASN A 44 -7.73 2.82 5.05
C ASN A 44 -8.07 1.64 4.12
N HIS A 45 -9.36 1.33 3.99
CA HIS A 45 -9.81 0.28 3.08
C HIS A 45 -10.00 0.85 1.67
N TRP A 46 -8.97 0.71 0.84
CA TRP A 46 -9.04 1.06 -0.58
C TRP A 46 -9.52 -0.15 -1.40
N SER A 47 -10.84 -0.20 -1.65
CA SER A 47 -11.47 -1.24 -2.47
C SER A 47 -10.93 -1.27 -3.90
N HIS A 48 -10.54 -0.12 -4.44
CA HIS A 48 -9.85 -0.01 -5.72
C HIS A 48 -8.44 0.56 -5.52
N PHE A 49 -7.49 0.09 -6.34
CA PHE A 49 -6.13 0.64 -6.35
C PHE A 49 -6.11 2.13 -6.71
N SER A 50 -7.07 2.61 -7.51
CA SER A 50 -7.23 4.03 -7.83
C SER A 50 -7.50 4.88 -6.60
N ASP A 51 -8.26 4.39 -5.63
CA ASP A 51 -8.59 5.14 -4.42
C ASP A 51 -7.32 5.35 -3.57
N PHE A 52 -6.49 4.30 -3.48
CA PHE A 52 -5.16 4.39 -2.87
C PHE A 52 -4.27 5.40 -3.60
N ALA A 53 -4.22 5.35 -4.93
CA ALA A 53 -3.40 6.27 -5.72
C ALA A 53 -3.87 7.72 -5.55
N ILE A 54 -5.17 7.99 -5.56
CA ILE A 54 -5.75 9.33 -5.37
C ILE A 54 -5.43 9.87 -3.98
N ASP A 55 -5.57 9.05 -2.93
CA ASP A 55 -5.23 9.48 -1.58
C ASP A 55 -3.73 9.70 -1.42
N LEU A 56 -2.91 8.86 -2.07
CA LEU A 56 -1.48 9.07 -2.15
C LEU A 56 -1.19 10.44 -2.78
N GLU A 57 -1.79 10.80 -3.91
CA GLU A 57 -1.59 12.09 -4.58
C GLU A 57 -1.92 13.31 -3.70
N LYS A 58 -2.93 13.22 -2.82
CA LYS A 58 -3.34 14.33 -1.95
C LYS A 58 -2.32 14.70 -0.87
N LEU A 59 -1.43 13.77 -0.51
CA LEU A 59 -0.46 14.00 0.56
C LEU A 59 0.73 14.82 0.05
N LYS A 60 1.15 15.83 0.82
CA LYS A 60 2.45 16.48 0.62
C LYS A 60 3.57 15.50 1.00
N LYS A 61 4.44 15.17 0.05
CA LYS A 61 5.53 14.20 0.24
C LYS A 61 6.88 14.89 0.10
N SER A 62 7.87 14.40 0.85
CA SER A 62 9.27 14.80 0.69
C SER A 62 9.99 14.06 -0.45
N ILE A 63 9.37 13.02 -1.01
CA ILE A 63 9.90 12.14 -2.07
C ILE A 63 8.78 11.72 -3.03
N ASN A 64 9.15 11.28 -4.23
CA ASN A 64 8.23 10.67 -5.17
C ASN A 64 7.89 9.24 -4.74
N ILE A 65 6.69 8.78 -5.09
CA ILE A 65 6.25 7.40 -4.85
C ILE A 65 5.70 6.86 -6.18
N ALA A 66 6.20 5.71 -6.63
CA ALA A 66 5.74 4.97 -7.79
C ALA A 66 5.17 3.61 -7.33
N PRO A 67 3.86 3.51 -7.05
CA PRO A 67 3.29 2.29 -6.50
C PRO A 67 2.99 1.22 -7.56
N LEU A 68 3.33 -0.03 -7.25
CA LEU A 68 2.89 -1.23 -7.98
C LEU A 68 1.61 -1.79 -7.34
N VAL A 69 0.80 -2.48 -8.14
CA VAL A 69 -0.31 -3.30 -7.63
C VAL A 69 0.18 -4.71 -7.30
N GLY A 70 -0.06 -5.14 -6.06
CA GLY A 70 0.38 -6.43 -5.55
C GLY A 70 -0.43 -7.58 -6.13
N GLN A 71 0.24 -8.62 -6.63
CA GLN A 71 -0.45 -9.81 -7.12
C GLN A 71 -1.24 -10.54 -6.02
N GLY A 72 -0.77 -10.51 -4.76
CA GLY A 72 -1.50 -11.03 -3.60
C GLY A 72 -2.78 -10.24 -3.31
N ASN A 73 -2.74 -8.90 -3.48
CA ASN A 73 -3.96 -8.08 -3.41
C ASN A 73 -4.97 -8.50 -4.47
N ILE A 74 -4.52 -8.66 -5.73
CA ILE A 74 -5.39 -9.07 -6.84
C ILE A 74 -5.99 -10.45 -6.57
N ARG A 75 -5.17 -11.45 -6.24
CA ARG A 75 -5.65 -12.82 -5.99
C ARG A 75 -6.64 -12.88 -4.85
N GLY A 76 -6.32 -12.26 -3.71
CA GLY A 76 -7.21 -12.25 -2.56
C GLY A 76 -8.52 -11.48 -2.83
N ALA A 77 -8.52 -10.52 -3.75
CA ALA A 77 -9.74 -9.79 -4.09
C ALA A 77 -10.72 -10.62 -4.93
N VAL A 78 -10.26 -11.68 -5.61
CA VAL A 78 -11.08 -12.43 -6.57
C VAL A 78 -11.32 -13.89 -6.18
N MET A 79 -10.35 -14.56 -5.57
CA MET A 79 -10.48 -15.93 -5.06
C MET A 79 -11.21 -15.89 -3.72
#